data_AF-A0A3D2K520-F1
#
_entry.id   AF-A0A3D2K520-F1
#
_cell.length_a   1.000
_cell.length_b   1.000
_cell.length_c   1.000
_cell.angle_alpha   90.00
_cell.angle_beta   90.00
_cell.angle_gamma   90.00
#
_symmetry.space_group_name_H-M   'P 1'
#
loop_
_entity.id
_entity.type
_entity.pdbx_description
1 polymer ?
#
loop_
_entity_poly.entity_id
_entity_poly.type
_entity_poly.pdbx_seq_one_letter_code
_entity_poly.pdbx_strand_id
1 'polypeptide(L)'
;IKKGKVLVDITSPDGKSRRISLEKTDGTWGSYSGRFKIAQPGAWKIEAAIGEDTTHGIKTTLLAQGTEVEKTGMPARADVLEEMTRVSNGRLMTGDDLESLINQIRALPDPSPMETRTPLWSHWITAASLVFLLGVFWVGRKLNGTF
;
A
#
# COMPACT_ATOMS: atom_id res chain seq x y z
N ILE A 1 50.29 -0.99 -10.20
CA ILE A 1 49.16 -1.84 -10.66
C ILE A 1 47.90 -0.99 -10.59
N LYS A 2 47.30 -0.66 -11.74
CA LYS A 2 46.18 0.30 -11.86
C LYS A 2 44.95 -0.22 -11.12
N LYS A 3 44.29 0.66 -10.35
CA LYS A 3 43.02 0.41 -9.66
C LYS A 3 41.91 0.15 -10.70
N GLY A 4 41.73 -1.09 -11.13
CA GLY A 4 40.65 -1.48 -12.03
C GLY A 4 39.33 -1.56 -11.27
N LYS A 5 38.32 -0.80 -11.70
CA LYS A 5 36.95 -0.96 -11.20
C LYS A 5 36.31 -2.13 -11.93
N VAL A 6 35.77 -3.11 -11.20
CA VAL A 6 35.02 -4.23 -11.78
C VAL A 6 33.54 -3.89 -11.70
N LEU A 7 32.88 -3.88 -12.85
CA LEU A 7 31.46 -3.60 -12.98
C LEU A 7 30.74 -4.90 -13.33
N VAL A 8 29.56 -5.11 -12.74
CA VAL A 8 28.72 -6.27 -13.03
C VAL A 8 27.34 -5.78 -13.46
N ASP A 9 26.93 -6.20 -14.64
CA ASP A 9 25.59 -6.01 -15.18
C ASP A 9 24.73 -7.24 -14.89
N ILE A 10 23.64 -7.01 -14.16
CA ILE A 10 22.70 -8.04 -13.75
C ILE A 10 21.38 -7.77 -14.46
N THR A 11 21.03 -8.65 -15.40
CA THR A 11 19.75 -8.60 -16.12
C THR A 11 18.78 -9.59 -15.51
N SER A 12 17.66 -9.08 -15.07
CA SER A 12 16.56 -9.84 -14.49
C SER A 12 15.73 -10.58 -15.56
N PRO A 13 14.91 -11.57 -15.17
CA PRO A 13 14.04 -12.31 -16.09
C PRO A 13 13.04 -11.42 -16.82
N ASP A 14 12.65 -10.27 -16.23
CA ASP A 14 11.74 -9.28 -16.83
C ASP A 14 12.44 -8.34 -17.82
N GLY A 15 13.76 -8.49 -18.01
CA GLY A 15 14.57 -7.70 -18.93
C GLY A 15 15.18 -6.43 -18.32
N LYS A 16 14.89 -6.09 -17.06
CA LYS A 16 15.55 -4.94 -16.40
C LYS A 16 16.99 -5.28 -16.08
N SER A 17 17.91 -4.45 -16.55
CA SER A 17 19.33 -4.53 -16.23
C SER A 17 19.73 -3.55 -15.14
N ARG A 18 20.60 -3.98 -14.22
CA ARG A 18 21.18 -3.14 -13.18
C ARG A 18 22.69 -3.35 -13.12
N ARG A 19 23.43 -2.25 -13.17
CA ARG A 19 24.88 -2.23 -13.01
C ARG A 19 25.26 -2.02 -11.54
N ILE A 20 26.16 -2.86 -11.02
CA ILE A 20 26.77 -2.71 -9.69
C ILE A 20 28.30 -2.65 -9.82
N SER A 21 28.95 -1.82 -9.01
CA SER A 21 30.41 -1.84 -8.88
C SER A 21 30.77 -2.80 -7.77
N LEU A 22 31.70 -3.73 -8.03
CA LEU A 22 32.24 -4.60 -7.00
C LEU A 22 33.32 -3.86 -6.21
N GLU A 23 33.43 -4.19 -4.92
CA GLU A 23 34.48 -3.69 -4.04
C GLU A 23 35.58 -4.73 -3.93
N LYS A 24 36.83 -4.26 -3.79
CA LYS A 24 37.97 -5.16 -3.58
C LYS A 24 37.86 -5.77 -2.19
N THR A 25 37.94 -7.09 -2.09
CA THR A 25 37.90 -7.79 -0.81
C THR A 25 39.28 -7.74 -0.14
N ASP A 26 39.33 -7.37 1.14
CA ASP A 26 40.58 -7.36 1.91
C ASP A 26 41.05 -8.79 2.20
N GLY A 27 42.37 -9.03 2.06
CA GLY A 27 42.99 -10.31 2.42
C GLY A 27 43.14 -11.34 1.29
N THR A 28 42.68 -11.08 0.07
CA THR A 28 42.93 -11.97 -1.08
C THR A 28 43.25 -11.19 -2.35
N TRP A 29 44.38 -11.50 -2.99
CA TRP A 29 44.78 -10.82 -4.22
C TRP A 29 43.78 -11.12 -5.34
N GLY A 30 43.21 -10.07 -5.95
CA GLY A 30 42.35 -10.19 -7.12
C GLY A 30 40.89 -10.55 -6.83
N SER A 31 40.46 -10.63 -5.57
CA SER A 31 39.07 -10.88 -5.20
C SER A 31 38.25 -9.58 -5.18
N TYR A 32 37.09 -9.61 -5.83
CA TYR A 32 36.09 -8.53 -5.81
C TYR A 32 34.75 -9.12 -5.38
N SER A 33 34.04 -8.43 -4.49
CA SER A 33 32.75 -8.89 -3.97
C SER A 33 31.69 -7.77 -4.02
N GLY A 34 30.43 -8.19 -4.07
CA GLY A 34 29.27 -7.31 -4.09
C GLY A 34 28.04 -8.09 -3.67
N ARG A 35 26.98 -7.38 -3.28
CA ARG A 35 25.70 -7.98 -2.88
C ARG A 35 24.59 -7.49 -3.79
N PHE A 36 23.73 -8.42 -4.19
CA PHE A 36 22.52 -8.13 -4.96
C PHE A 36 21.37 -8.97 -4.43
N LYS A 37 20.17 -8.37 -4.34
CA LYS A 37 18.97 -9.04 -3.87
C LYS A 37 18.17 -9.57 -5.05
N ILE A 38 17.93 -10.87 -5.09
CA ILE A 38 17.02 -11.51 -6.06
C ILE A 38 15.58 -11.19 -5.66
N ALA A 39 14.86 -10.49 -6.53
CA ALA A 39 13.48 -10.06 -6.26
C ALA A 39 12.42 -10.94 -6.90
N GLN A 40 12.79 -11.75 -7.90
CA GLN A 40 11.85 -12.53 -8.71
C GLN A 40 12.46 -13.87 -9.12
N PRO A 41 11.64 -14.92 -9.24
CA PRO A 41 12.07 -16.19 -9.80
C PRO A 41 12.34 -16.09 -11.31
N GLY A 42 13.24 -16.92 -11.82
CA GLY A 42 13.58 -17.01 -13.25
C GLY A 42 15.09 -17.00 -13.53
N ALA A 43 15.45 -16.90 -14.80
CA ALA A 43 16.84 -16.86 -15.26
C ALA A 43 17.41 -15.44 -15.22
N TRP A 44 18.41 -15.22 -14.37
CA TRP A 44 19.15 -13.97 -14.24
C TRP A 44 20.46 -14.06 -15.00
N LYS A 45 20.69 -13.15 -15.94
CA LYS A 45 21.95 -13.07 -16.69
C LYS A 45 22.90 -12.10 -15.99
N ILE A 46 24.10 -12.55 -15.68
CA ILE A 46 25.11 -11.78 -14.96
C ILE A 46 26.34 -11.66 -15.87
N GLU A 47 26.77 -10.44 -16.14
CA GLU A 47 27.94 -10.13 -16.96
C GLU A 47 28.90 -9.26 -16.16
N ALA A 48 30.14 -9.72 -15.97
CA ALA A 48 31.17 -8.99 -15.24
C ALA A 48 32.26 -8.48 -16.20
N ALA A 49 32.60 -7.20 -16.12
CA ALA A 49 33.57 -6.53 -16.98
C ALA A 49 34.53 -5.66 -16.16
N ILE A 50 35.74 -5.43 -16.68
CA ILE A 50 36.72 -4.53 -16.09
C ILE A 50 36.60 -3.16 -16.78
N GLY A 51 36.18 -2.14 -16.04
CA GLY A 51 35.90 -0.82 -16.63
C GLY A 51 34.74 -0.88 -17.62
N GLU A 52 34.90 -0.25 -18.79
CA GLU A 52 33.88 -0.22 -19.86
C GLU A 52 34.11 -1.31 -20.93
N ASP A 53 35.13 -2.15 -20.77
CA ASP A 53 35.44 -3.19 -21.73
C ASP A 53 34.59 -4.44 -21.50
N THR A 54 33.48 -4.52 -22.23
CA THR A 54 32.56 -5.67 -22.26
C THR A 54 33.07 -6.83 -23.14
N THR A 55 34.15 -6.64 -23.91
CA THR A 55 34.64 -7.63 -24.89
C THR A 55 35.31 -8.82 -24.20
N HIS A 56 35.94 -8.59 -23.06
CA HIS A 56 36.59 -9.61 -22.23
C HIS A 56 35.79 -9.93 -20.95
N GLY A 57 34.49 -9.68 -20.97
CA GLY A 57 33.60 -9.92 -19.84
C GLY A 57 33.28 -11.40 -19.62
N ILE A 58 33.05 -11.77 -18.36
CA ILE A 58 32.60 -13.11 -17.96
C ILE A 58 31.08 -13.10 -17.87
N LYS A 59 30.43 -14.07 -18.54
CA LYS A 59 28.97 -14.23 -18.54
C LYS A 59 28.57 -15.48 -17.77
N THR A 60 27.60 -15.36 -16.87
CA THR A 60 27.00 -16.48 -16.16
C THR A 60 25.49 -16.31 -16.04
N THR A 61 24.76 -17.42 -15.89
CA THR A 61 23.31 -17.41 -15.70
C THR A 61 22.98 -18.03 -14.35
N LEU A 62 22.23 -17.31 -13.52
CA LEU A 62 21.71 -17.78 -12.25
C LEU A 62 20.23 -18.12 -12.39
N LEU A 63 19.86 -19.36 -12.08
CA LEU A 63 18.46 -19.79 -12.05
C LEU A 63 17.92 -19.61 -10.63
N ALA A 64 17.06 -18.62 -10.44
CA ALA A 64 16.36 -18.39 -9.18
C ALA A 64 15.04 -19.16 -9.15
N GLN A 65 14.91 -20.15 -8.28
CA GLN A 65 13.67 -20.88 -8.08
C GLN A 65 12.73 -20.09 -7.16
N GLY A 66 11.49 -19.89 -7.60
CA GLY A 66 10.44 -19.28 -6.79
C GLY A 66 9.75 -20.31 -5.93
N THR A 67 9.18 -19.86 -4.82
CA THR A 67 8.20 -20.67 -4.09
C THR A 67 6.88 -20.59 -4.84
N GLU A 68 6.31 -21.74 -5.18
CA GLU A 68 4.98 -21.84 -5.77
C GLU A 68 3.96 -21.28 -4.77
N VAL A 69 3.11 -20.35 -5.24
CA VAL A 69 2.11 -19.69 -4.38
C VAL A 69 1.06 -20.72 -3.91
N GLU A 70 0.68 -21.63 -4.80
CA GLU A 70 -0.24 -22.71 -4.53
C GLU A 70 0.54 -23.97 -4.17
N LYS A 71 0.60 -24.28 -2.87
CA LYS A 71 1.23 -25.50 -2.40
C LYS A 71 0.29 -26.67 -2.64
N THR A 72 0.48 -27.38 -3.74
CA THR A 72 -0.22 -28.65 -4.02
C THR A 72 -0.07 -29.60 -2.82
N GLY A 73 -1.19 -30.00 -2.21
CA GLY A 73 -1.21 -30.86 -1.01
C GLY A 73 -1.31 -30.15 0.33
N MET A 74 -1.40 -28.81 0.36
CA MET A 74 -1.74 -28.04 1.56
C MET A 74 -3.14 -27.41 1.41
N PRO A 75 -4.22 -28.18 1.62
CA PRO A 75 -5.58 -27.63 1.58
C PRO A 75 -5.75 -26.56 2.65
N ALA A 76 -6.67 -25.62 2.41
CA ALA A 76 -7.01 -24.60 3.38
C ALA A 76 -7.52 -25.23 4.69
N ARG A 77 -7.10 -24.65 5.81
CA ARG A 77 -7.55 -25.01 7.16
C ARG A 77 -8.90 -24.38 7.48
N ALA A 78 -9.97 -24.96 6.95
CA ALA A 78 -11.33 -24.45 7.13
C ALA A 78 -11.73 -24.36 8.61
N ASP A 79 -11.23 -25.27 9.45
CA ASP A 79 -11.33 -25.27 10.91
C ASP A 79 -10.88 -23.94 11.52
N VAL A 80 -9.71 -23.44 11.09
CA VAL A 80 -9.16 -22.17 11.61
C VAL A 80 -9.92 -20.97 11.07
N LEU A 81 -10.33 -21.02 9.80
CA LEU A 81 -11.08 -19.93 9.20
C LEU A 81 -12.45 -19.76 9.88
N GLU A 82 -13.11 -20.87 10.22
CA GLU A 82 -14.34 -20.87 11.01
C GLU A 82 -14.13 -20.19 12.37
N GLU A 83 -13.04 -20.52 13.07
CA GLU A 83 -12.70 -19.86 14.35
C GLU A 83 -12.43 -18.36 14.21
N MET A 84 -11.72 -17.96 13.16
CA MET A 84 -11.45 -16.54 12.88
C MET A 84 -12.73 -15.77 12.56
N THR A 85 -13.66 -16.39 11.83
CA THR A 85 -14.97 -15.78 11.51
C THR A 85 -15.84 -15.64 12.75
N ARG A 86 -15.82 -16.64 13.65
CA ARG A 86 -16.52 -16.58 14.94
C ARG A 86 -16.07 -15.40 15.80
N VAL A 87 -14.75 -15.14 15.88
CA VAL A 87 -14.20 -14.03 16.66
C VAL A 87 -14.50 -12.66 16.04
N SER A 88 -14.56 -12.57 14.71
CA SER A 88 -14.76 -11.31 13.98
C SER A 88 -16.22 -10.96 13.70
N ASN A 89 -17.19 -11.75 14.20
CA ASN A 89 -18.60 -11.69 13.77
C ASN A 89 -18.77 -11.79 12.24
N GLY A 90 -17.85 -12.49 11.57
CA GLY A 90 -17.89 -12.78 10.15
C GLY A 90 -18.65 -14.08 9.85
N ARG A 91 -18.69 -14.44 8.56
CA ARG A 91 -19.24 -15.72 8.09
C ARG A 91 -18.24 -16.40 7.17
N LEU A 92 -18.00 -17.69 7.39
CA LEU A 92 -17.26 -18.53 6.44
C LEU A 92 -18.17 -18.81 5.23
N MET A 93 -17.69 -18.52 4.03
CA MET A 93 -18.43 -18.75 2.78
C MET A 93 -17.54 -19.52 1.82
N THR A 94 -18.12 -20.50 1.13
CA THR A 94 -17.46 -21.28 0.10
C THR A 94 -17.78 -20.71 -1.29
N GLY A 95 -17.16 -21.25 -2.34
CA GLY A 95 -17.39 -20.78 -3.72
C GLY A 95 -18.86 -20.88 -4.16
N ASP A 96 -19.61 -21.84 -3.62
CA ASP A 96 -21.02 -22.07 -3.95
C ASP A 96 -21.95 -21.02 -3.31
N ASP A 97 -21.50 -20.31 -2.27
CA ASP A 97 -22.32 -19.34 -1.54
C ASP A 97 -22.31 -17.93 -2.16
N LEU A 98 -21.58 -17.74 -3.28
CA LEU A 98 -21.37 -16.43 -3.90
C LEU A 98 -22.69 -15.75 -4.32
N GLU A 99 -23.65 -16.53 -4.85
CA GLU A 99 -24.96 -16.00 -5.26
C GLU A 99 -25.76 -15.50 -4.04
N SER A 100 -25.71 -16.24 -2.93
CA SER A 100 -26.35 -15.86 -1.67
C SER A 100 -25.76 -14.56 -1.10
N LEU A 101 -24.44 -14.37 -1.21
CA LEU A 101 -23.78 -13.13 -0.78
C LEU A 101 -24.29 -11.91 -1.57
N ILE A 102 -24.42 -12.04 -2.89
CA ILE A 102 -24.92 -10.96 -3.75
C ILE A 102 -26.35 -10.58 -3.36
N ASN A 103 -27.20 -11.57 -3.09
CA ASN A 103 -28.58 -11.35 -2.66
C ASN A 103 -28.64 -10.64 -1.30
N GLN A 104 -27.78 -11.01 -0.34
CA GLN A 104 -27.69 -10.36 0.97
C GLN A 104 -27.23 -8.89 0.85
N ILE A 105 -26.25 -8.60 0.01
CA ILE A 105 -25.78 -7.22 -0.24
C ILE A 105 -26.91 -6.36 -0.82
N ARG A 106 -27.70 -6.91 -1.75
CA ARG A 106 -28.86 -6.20 -2.34
C ARG A 106 -30.02 -6.00 -1.36
N ALA A 107 -30.16 -6.89 -0.37
CA ALA A 107 -31.18 -6.81 0.65
C ALA A 107 -30.80 -5.89 1.82
N LEU A 108 -29.61 -5.27 1.80
CA LEU A 108 -29.23 -4.30 2.81
C LEU A 108 -30.19 -3.10 2.75
N PRO A 109 -30.82 -2.72 3.88
CA PRO A 109 -31.63 -1.52 3.92
C PRO A 109 -30.77 -0.29 3.68
N ASP A 110 -31.35 0.75 3.10
CA ASP A 110 -30.67 2.03 2.96
C ASP A 110 -30.19 2.53 4.33
N PRO A 111 -28.97 3.09 4.41
CA PRO A 111 -28.41 3.55 5.66
C PRO A 111 -29.36 4.57 6.30
N SER A 112 -29.60 4.43 7.61
CA SER A 112 -30.43 5.39 8.33
C SER A 112 -29.89 6.81 8.11
N PRO A 113 -30.75 7.78 7.79
CA PRO A 113 -30.30 9.15 7.55
C PRO A 113 -29.55 9.64 8.77
N MET A 114 -28.35 10.17 8.54
CA MET A 114 -27.48 10.63 9.61
C MET A 114 -28.10 11.88 10.24
N GLU A 115 -28.82 11.69 11.35
CA GLU A 115 -29.43 12.77 12.12
C GLU A 115 -28.32 13.64 12.76
N THR A 116 -27.95 14.71 12.08
CA THR A 116 -27.07 15.71 12.66
C THR A 116 -27.90 16.65 13.55
N ARG A 117 -27.65 16.62 14.86
CA ARG A 117 -28.27 17.55 15.82
C ARG A 117 -27.38 18.76 16.01
N THR A 118 -27.75 19.90 15.42
CA THR A 118 -27.12 21.18 15.70
C THR A 118 -27.91 21.93 16.77
N PRO A 119 -27.31 22.32 17.90
CA PRO A 119 -28.01 23.14 18.90
C PRO A 119 -28.34 24.50 18.29
N LEU A 120 -29.56 25.01 18.50
CA LEU A 120 -30.02 26.30 17.97
C LEU A 120 -29.08 27.46 18.34
N TRP A 121 -28.47 27.42 19.53
CA TRP A 121 -27.49 28.41 20.00
C TRP A 121 -26.18 28.43 19.21
N SER A 122 -25.84 27.35 18.51
CA SER A 122 -24.65 27.28 17.66
C SER A 122 -24.89 27.80 16.25
N HIS A 123 -26.13 28.17 15.90
CA HIS A 123 -26.47 28.68 14.58
C HIS A 123 -26.30 30.20 14.55
N TRP A 124 -25.42 30.74 13.70
CA TRP A 124 -25.16 32.19 13.63
C TRP A 124 -26.43 33.05 13.42
N ILE A 125 -27.43 32.48 12.73
CA ILE A 125 -28.75 33.12 12.52
C ILE A 125 -29.46 33.41 13.84
N THR A 126 -29.37 32.55 14.86
CA THR A 126 -30.04 32.81 16.16
C THR A 126 -29.42 34.00 16.87
N ALA A 127 -28.08 34.11 16.86
CA ALA A 127 -27.37 35.29 17.36
C ALA A 127 -27.73 36.56 16.58
N ALA A 128 -27.73 36.49 15.24
CA ALA A 128 -28.10 37.61 14.37
C ALA A 128 -29.54 38.08 14.59
N SER A 129 -30.49 37.14 14.72
CA SER A 129 -31.90 37.42 14.99
C SER A 129 -32.09 38.14 16.32
N LEU A 130 -31.39 37.71 17.38
CA LEU A 130 -31.49 38.31 18.71
C LEU A 130 -30.94 39.75 18.72
N VAL A 131 -29.81 39.99 18.05
CA VAL A 131 -29.24 41.34 17.88
C VAL A 131 -30.17 42.24 17.05
N PHE A 132 -30.76 41.71 15.98
CA PHE A 132 -31.70 42.44 15.14
C PHE A 132 -32.95 42.86 15.92
N LEU A 133 -33.58 41.93 16.64
CA LEU A 133 -34.74 42.19 17.51
C LEU A 133 -34.42 43.26 18.56
N LEU A 134 -33.24 43.19 19.16
CA LEU A 134 -32.78 44.21 20.12
C LEU A 134 -32.61 45.59 19.46
N GLY A 135 -32.06 45.64 18.25
CA GLY A 135 -31.92 46.87 17.47
C GLY A 135 -33.28 47.49 17.15
N VAL A 136 -34.24 46.69 16.68
CA VAL A 136 -35.62 47.13 16.41
C VAL A 136 -36.28 47.66 17.68
N PHE A 137 -36.14 46.93 18.80
CA PHE A 137 -36.66 47.38 20.09
C PHE A 137 -36.07 48.72 20.51
N TRP A 138 -34.76 48.91 20.36
CA TRP A 138 -34.09 50.16 20.74
C TRP A 138 -34.52 51.34 19.87
N VAL A 139 -34.64 51.13 18.55
CA VAL A 139 -35.15 52.16 17.63
C VAL A 139 -36.61 52.51 17.94
N GLY A 140 -37.46 51.49 18.16
CA GLY A 140 -38.85 51.70 18.56
C GLY A 140 -38.96 52.50 19.86
N ARG A 141 -38.15 52.15 20.87
CA ARG A 141 -38.06 52.90 22.13
C ARG A 141 -37.59 54.35 21.92
N LYS A 142 -36.61 54.56 21.03
CA LYS A 142 -36.10 55.90 20.73
C LYS A 142 -37.16 56.79 20.08
N LEU A 143 -37.97 56.22 19.19
CA LEU A 143 -39.06 56.92 18.51
C LEU A 143 -40.22 57.23 19.47
N ASN A 144 -40.45 56.39 20.49
CA ASN A 144 -41.49 56.58 21.50
C ASN A 144 -41.12 57.60 22.61
N GLY A 145 -39.98 58.30 22.51
CA GLY A 145 -39.67 59.46 23.34
C GLY A 145 -39.32 59.19 24.81
N THR A 146 -39.10 57.94 25.22
CA THR A 146 -38.68 57.61 26.59
C THR A 146 -37.15 57.56 26.70
N PHE A 147 -36.58 58.64 27.24
CA PHE A 147 -35.22 58.67 27.78
C PHE A 147 -35.26 58.40 29.28
#